data_AF-A0A7L1P2M5-F1
#
_entry.id   AF-A0A7L1P2M5-F1
#
_cell.length_a   1.000
_cell.length_b   1.000
_cell.length_c   1.000
_cell.angle_alpha   90.00
_cell.angle_beta   90.00
_cell.angle_gamma   90.00
#
_symmetry.space_group_name_H-M   'P 1'
#
loop_
_entity.id
_entity.type
_entity.pdbx_description
1 polymer ?
#
loop_
_entity_poly.entity_id
_entity_poly.type
_entity_poly.pdbx_seq_one_letter_code
_entity_poly.pdbx_strand_id
1 'polypeptide(L)'
;QINVLQAKKKFEILDAMLSFMHAQCTFFQQGYSLLHELEPYMKKLATELDQLVIDSAVEKREMEHKHALIQQRSVSFFQDFSYDDSKVEFNVDAPNGVVMEGYLFKRASNAFKTWNRRWFSIQNSQLVYQKKLKDVLTVVVEDLRLCTVKPCEDIERRFCFEVVSPTKSCMLQADSEKLRQAWIQAVQASIASAYRESPDSYYIE
;
A
#
# COMPACT_ATOMS: atom_id res chain seq x y z
N GLN A 1 -16.91 55.38 -68.48
CA GLN A 1 -17.25 54.76 -67.18
C GLN A 1 -16.88 53.28 -67.12
N ILE A 2 -17.21 52.45 -68.12
CA ILE A 2 -16.92 51.00 -68.13
C ILE A 2 -15.41 50.66 -68.03
N ASN A 3 -14.54 51.33 -68.79
CA ASN A 3 -13.08 51.07 -68.73
C ASN A 3 -12.45 51.39 -67.37
N VAL A 4 -12.93 52.43 -66.68
CA VAL A 4 -12.46 52.79 -65.33
C VAL A 4 -12.88 51.73 -64.32
N LEU A 5 -14.09 51.19 -64.47
CA LEU A 5 -14.64 50.15 -63.60
C LEU A 5 -13.92 48.80 -63.79
N GLN A 6 -13.58 48.44 -65.03
CA GLN A 6 -12.78 47.25 -65.35
C GLN A 6 -11.33 47.35 -64.82
N ALA A 7 -10.70 48.52 -64.94
CA ALA A 7 -9.36 48.73 -64.40
C ALA A 7 -9.33 48.64 -62.87
N LYS A 8 -10.33 49.21 -62.19
CA LYS A 8 -10.45 49.21 -60.73
C LYS A 8 -10.66 47.79 -60.17
N LYS A 9 -11.49 46.97 -60.82
CA LYS A 9 -11.71 45.56 -60.42
C LYS A 9 -10.45 44.70 -60.49
N LYS A 10 -9.60 44.89 -61.51
CA LYS A 10 -8.33 44.16 -61.63
C LYS A 10 -7.37 44.51 -60.50
N PHE A 11 -7.29 45.80 -60.15
CA PHE A 11 -6.47 46.28 -59.03
C PHE A 11 -6.93 45.68 -57.69
N GLU A 12 -8.24 45.74 -57.39
CA GLU A 12 -8.78 45.23 -56.12
C GLU A 12 -8.54 43.73 -55.92
N ILE A 13 -8.63 42.92 -56.99
CA ILE A 13 -8.34 41.47 -56.92
C ILE A 13 -6.85 41.22 -56.63
N LEU A 14 -5.96 41.93 -57.31
CA LEU A 14 -4.51 41.77 -57.11
C LEU A 14 -4.08 42.23 -55.71
N ASP A 15 -4.67 43.32 -55.21
CA ASP A 15 -4.42 43.83 -53.86
C ASP A 15 -4.89 42.84 -52.76
N ALA A 16 -6.06 42.23 -52.95
CA ALA A 16 -6.56 41.19 -52.07
C ALA A 16 -5.68 39.93 -52.08
N MET A 17 -5.21 39.49 -53.26
CA MET A 17 -4.29 38.36 -53.37
C MET A 17 -2.95 38.66 -52.71
N LEU A 18 -2.39 39.85 -52.90
CA LEU A 18 -1.15 40.28 -52.28
C LEU A 18 -1.28 40.33 -50.76
N SER A 19 -2.39 40.89 -50.26
CA SER A 19 -2.71 40.94 -48.82
C SER A 19 -2.81 39.54 -48.22
N PHE A 20 -3.44 38.60 -48.93
CA PHE A 20 -3.51 37.21 -48.52
C PHE A 20 -2.12 36.54 -48.48
N MET A 21 -1.28 36.77 -49.48
CA MET A 21 0.09 36.23 -49.51
C MET A 21 0.92 36.77 -48.35
N HIS A 22 0.82 38.06 -48.03
CA HIS A 22 1.48 38.64 -46.86
C HIS A 22 0.99 38.01 -45.55
N ALA A 23 -0.34 37.87 -45.39
CA ALA A 23 -0.93 37.24 -44.20
C ALA A 23 -0.43 35.79 -44.02
N GLN A 24 -0.35 35.01 -45.10
CA GLN A 24 0.19 33.65 -45.07
C GLN A 24 1.68 33.63 -44.70
N CYS A 25 2.50 34.49 -45.31
CA CYS A 25 3.92 34.61 -44.95
C CYS A 25 4.10 34.91 -43.46
N THR A 26 3.35 35.89 -42.92
CA THR A 26 3.40 36.22 -41.50
C THR A 26 2.94 35.06 -40.62
N PHE A 27 1.86 34.37 -40.99
CA PHE A 27 1.36 33.20 -40.26
C PHE A 27 2.42 32.09 -40.16
N PHE A 28 3.02 31.70 -41.28
CA PHE A 28 4.05 30.67 -41.28
C PHE A 28 5.33 31.09 -40.56
N GLN A 29 5.72 32.37 -40.66
CA GLN A 29 6.89 32.88 -39.96
C GLN A 29 6.70 32.87 -38.43
N GLN A 30 5.51 33.25 -37.95
CA GLN A 30 5.15 33.13 -36.54
C GLN A 30 5.11 31.68 -36.07
N GLY A 31 4.48 30.79 -36.85
CA GLY A 31 4.43 29.36 -36.56
C GLY A 31 5.82 28.73 -36.46
N TYR A 32 6.73 29.09 -37.38
CA TYR A 32 8.11 28.64 -37.35
C TYR A 32 8.85 29.12 -36.09
N SER A 33 8.72 30.41 -35.72
CA SER A 33 9.36 30.95 -34.52
C SER A 33 8.93 30.18 -33.27
N LEU A 34 7.62 29.92 -33.12
CA LEU A 34 7.09 29.19 -31.97
C LEU A 34 7.61 27.74 -31.90
N LEU A 35 7.63 27.04 -33.04
CA LEU A 35 8.15 25.68 -33.11
C LEU A 35 9.65 25.62 -32.84
N HIS A 36 10.40 26.62 -33.29
CA HIS A 36 11.83 26.72 -33.03
C HIS A 36 12.12 27.00 -31.55
N GLU A 37 11.32 27.84 -30.89
CA GLU A 37 11.38 28.05 -29.44
C GLU A 37 11.07 26.77 -28.63
N LEU A 38 10.24 25.87 -29.17
CA LEU A 38 9.91 24.57 -28.56
C LEU A 38 11.01 23.52 -28.78
N GLU A 39 11.89 23.69 -29.76
CA GLU A 39 12.93 22.72 -30.14
C GLU A 39 13.84 22.28 -28.97
N PRO A 40 14.33 23.19 -28.08
CA PRO A 40 15.13 22.80 -26.92
C PRO A 40 14.38 21.91 -25.95
N TYR A 41 13.08 22.16 -25.76
CA TYR A 41 12.23 21.33 -24.90
C TYR A 41 12.03 19.93 -25.49
N MET A 42 11.77 19.83 -26.80
CA MET A 42 11.67 18.52 -27.47
C MET A 42 12.97 17.72 -27.37
N LYS A 43 14.13 18.39 -27.51
CA LYS A 43 15.45 17.76 -27.31
C LYS A 43 15.63 17.27 -25.87
N LYS A 44 15.26 18.10 -24.88
CA LYS A 44 15.28 17.69 -23.47
C LYS A 44 14.39 16.48 -23.22
N LEU A 45 13.16 16.49 -23.73
CA LEU A 45 12.22 15.39 -23.57
C LEU A 45 12.75 14.10 -24.22
N ALA A 46 13.40 14.19 -25.39
CA ALA A 46 14.05 13.04 -26.01
C ALA A 46 15.15 12.45 -25.13
N THR A 47 16.01 13.29 -24.53
CA THR A 47 17.04 12.80 -23.60
C THR A 47 16.47 12.20 -22.32
N GLU A 48 15.38 12.78 -21.79
CA GLU A 48 14.68 12.22 -20.62
C GLU A 48 14.06 10.85 -20.94
N LEU A 49 13.51 10.69 -22.15
CA LEU A 49 12.96 9.42 -22.60
C LEU A 49 14.05 8.34 -22.73
N ASP A 50 15.20 8.68 -23.34
CA ASP A 50 16.33 7.76 -23.45
C ASP A 50 16.83 7.32 -22.07
N GLN A 51 16.91 8.25 -21.11
CA GLN A 51 17.29 7.92 -19.74
C GLN A 51 16.27 7.00 -19.05
N LEU A 52 14.97 7.27 -19.20
CA LEU A 52 13.91 6.44 -18.63
C LEU A 52 13.92 5.00 -19.18
N VAL A 53 14.30 4.81 -20.44
CA VAL A 53 14.45 3.46 -21.02
C VAL A 53 15.59 2.70 -20.33
N ILE A 54 16.72 3.36 -20.08
CA ILE A 54 17.85 2.76 -19.37
C ILE A 54 17.45 2.42 -17.93
N ASP A 55 16.86 3.38 -17.22
CA ASP A 55 16.45 3.22 -15.82
C ASP A 55 15.43 2.09 -15.68
N SER A 56 14.45 2.02 -16.58
CA SER A 56 13.46 0.94 -16.61
C SER A 56 14.09 -0.45 -16.85
N ALA A 57 15.09 -0.54 -17.73
CA ALA A 57 15.81 -1.79 -17.97
C ALA A 57 16.60 -2.25 -16.75
N VAL A 58 17.21 -1.31 -16.02
CA VAL A 58 17.92 -1.58 -14.76
C VAL A 58 16.93 -2.04 -13.68
N GLU A 59 15.85 -1.28 -13.45
CA GLU A 59 14.82 -1.62 -12.47
C GLU A 59 14.21 -3.00 -12.73
N LYS A 60 13.92 -3.31 -14.01
CA LYS A 60 13.42 -4.62 -14.41
C LYS A 60 14.40 -5.74 -14.05
N ARG A 61 15.70 -5.56 -14.35
CA ARG A 61 16.73 -6.57 -14.02
C ARG A 61 16.84 -6.78 -12.51
N GLU A 62 16.81 -5.71 -11.73
CA GLU A 62 16.85 -5.80 -10.27
C GLU A 62 15.62 -6.52 -9.71
N MET A 63 14.43 -6.22 -10.25
CA MET A 63 13.19 -6.88 -9.85
C MET A 63 13.22 -8.38 -10.17
N GLU A 64 13.69 -8.75 -11.37
CA GLU A 64 13.87 -10.14 -11.77
C GLU A 64 14.85 -10.87 -10.85
N HIS A 65 15.96 -10.23 -10.48
CA HIS A 65 16.92 -10.79 -9.53
C HIS A 65 16.31 -11.00 -8.14
N LYS A 66 15.62 -9.99 -7.59
CA LYS A 66 14.91 -10.10 -6.31
C LYS A 66 13.86 -11.23 -6.35
N HIS A 67 13.11 -11.33 -7.45
CA HIS A 67 12.10 -12.37 -7.62
C HIS A 67 12.73 -13.77 -7.67
N ALA A 68 13.86 -13.94 -8.37
CA ALA A 68 14.59 -15.19 -8.40
C ALA A 68 15.10 -15.61 -7.01
N LEU A 69 15.63 -14.66 -6.23
CA LEU A 69 16.07 -14.92 -4.84
C LEU A 69 14.91 -15.34 -3.93
N ILE A 70 13.76 -14.66 -4.02
CA ILE A 70 12.56 -15.02 -3.25
C ILE A 70 12.04 -16.40 -3.68
N GLN A 71 12.02 -16.70 -4.98
CA GLN A 71 11.61 -18.01 -5.46
C GLN A 71 12.54 -19.12 -4.95
N GLN A 72 13.85 -18.95 -5.05
CA GLN A 72 14.82 -19.90 -4.50
C GLN A 72 14.62 -20.12 -3.00
N ARG A 73 14.44 -19.03 -2.23
CA ARG A 73 14.14 -19.11 -0.79
C ARG A 73 12.80 -19.80 -0.53
N SER A 74 11.75 -19.48 -1.28
CA SER A 74 10.44 -20.12 -1.10
C SER A 74 10.49 -21.62 -1.42
N VAL A 75 11.21 -22.03 -2.46
CA VAL A 75 11.40 -23.43 -2.84
C VAL A 75 12.25 -24.16 -1.81
N SER A 76 13.33 -23.54 -1.30
CA SER A 76 14.10 -24.13 -0.19
C SER A 76 13.25 -24.25 1.09
N PHE A 77 12.36 -23.29 1.37
CA PHE A 77 11.38 -23.38 2.47
C PHE A 77 10.39 -24.55 2.31
N PHE A 78 10.01 -24.92 1.09
CA PHE A 78 9.18 -26.10 0.85
C PHE A 78 9.97 -27.41 0.91
N GLN A 79 11.28 -27.37 0.66
CA GLN A 79 12.17 -28.54 0.71
C GLN A 79 12.71 -28.82 2.13
N ASP A 80 12.92 -27.78 2.94
CA ASP A 80 13.32 -27.85 4.35
C ASP A 80 12.09 -27.83 5.27
N PHE A 81 11.24 -28.86 5.19
CA PHE A 81 10.20 -29.11 6.20
C PHE A 81 10.79 -29.62 7.53
N SER A 82 11.99 -29.18 7.93
CA SER A 82 12.61 -29.63 9.18
C SER A 82 13.21 -28.57 10.10
N TYR A 83 13.66 -27.38 9.66
CA TYR A 83 14.22 -26.40 10.61
C TYR A 83 14.52 -25.04 9.94
N ASP A 84 13.57 -24.10 9.88
CA ASP A 84 13.95 -22.69 9.72
C ASP A 84 13.37 -21.84 10.86
N ASP A 85 14.30 -21.35 11.66
CA ASP A 85 14.16 -20.44 12.79
C ASP A 85 13.99 -19.00 12.31
N SER A 86 13.06 -18.75 11.39
CA SER A 86 12.54 -17.40 11.20
C SER A 86 11.76 -17.06 12.46
N LYS A 87 12.43 -16.44 13.44
CA LYS A 87 11.80 -15.95 14.66
C LYS A 87 10.57 -15.14 14.26
N VAL A 88 9.41 -15.60 14.69
CA VAL A 88 8.18 -14.81 14.56
C VAL A 88 8.35 -13.71 15.61
N GLU A 89 8.94 -12.59 15.20
CA GLU A 89 9.23 -11.47 16.09
C GLU A 89 8.02 -10.55 16.16
N PHE A 90 7.52 -10.35 17.37
CA PHE A 90 6.61 -9.26 17.72
C PHE A 90 7.44 -8.14 18.35
N ASN A 91 7.08 -6.89 18.09
CA ASN A 91 7.82 -5.74 18.61
C ASN A 91 6.87 -4.79 19.32
N VAL A 92 6.91 -4.80 20.65
CA VAL A 92 6.05 -3.94 21.48
C VAL A 92 6.34 -2.46 21.26
N ASP A 93 7.58 -2.12 20.91
CA ASP A 93 8.08 -0.76 20.66
C ASP A 93 8.13 -0.44 19.15
N ALA A 94 7.34 -1.14 18.33
CA ALA A 94 7.34 -0.92 16.89
C ALA A 94 7.02 0.56 16.58
N PRO A 95 7.79 1.23 15.70
CA PRO A 95 7.59 2.66 15.40
C PRO A 95 6.20 2.99 14.82
N ASN A 96 5.55 2.00 14.21
CA ASN A 96 4.19 2.11 13.68
C ASN A 96 3.09 1.79 14.71
N GLY A 97 3.46 1.48 15.97
CA GLY A 97 2.55 1.10 17.05
C GLY A 97 1.89 -0.27 16.89
N VAL A 98 2.28 -1.07 15.89
CA VAL A 98 1.73 -2.41 15.64
C VAL A 98 2.67 -3.45 16.22
N VAL A 99 2.23 -4.11 17.29
CA VAL A 99 3.02 -5.09 18.03
C VAL A 99 3.17 -6.41 17.26
N MET A 100 2.06 -6.86 16.68
CA MET A 100 2.00 -8.08 15.89
C MET A 100 0.82 -8.01 14.94
N GLU A 101 0.99 -8.51 13.72
CA GLU A 101 -0.09 -8.66 12.75
C GLU A 101 -0.01 -9.98 11.97
N GLY A 102 -1.14 -10.45 11.48
CA GLY A 102 -1.19 -11.67 10.69
C GLY A 102 -2.57 -12.30 10.61
N TYR A 103 -2.67 -13.37 9.84
CA TYR A 103 -3.93 -14.11 9.71
C TYR A 103 -4.18 -15.03 10.91
N LEU A 104 -5.39 -14.97 11.44
CA LEU A 104 -5.93 -15.93 12.41
C LEU A 104 -7.34 -16.34 12.00
N PHE A 105 -7.77 -17.52 12.42
CA PHE A 105 -9.18 -17.89 12.37
C PHE A 105 -9.84 -17.52 13.68
N LYS A 106 -11.00 -16.84 13.61
CA LYS A 106 -11.84 -16.57 14.78
C LYS A 106 -13.09 -17.43 14.78
N ARG A 107 -13.44 -17.97 15.94
CA ARG A 107 -14.71 -18.67 16.13
C ARG A 107 -15.85 -17.66 16.26
N ALA A 108 -16.92 -17.84 15.48
CA ALA A 108 -18.12 -17.05 15.61
C ALA A 108 -18.84 -17.40 16.92
N SER A 109 -19.45 -16.40 17.57
CA SER A 109 -20.26 -16.57 18.77
C SER A 109 -21.70 -17.02 18.46
N ASN A 110 -22.02 -17.28 17.20
CA ASN A 110 -23.34 -17.74 16.78
C ASN A 110 -23.52 -19.24 17.03
N ALA A 111 -24.77 -19.71 16.96
CA ALA A 111 -25.11 -21.12 17.21
C ALA A 111 -24.33 -22.11 16.33
N PHE A 112 -23.94 -21.69 15.12
CA PHE A 112 -23.20 -22.51 14.15
C PHE A 112 -21.68 -22.52 14.37
N LYS A 113 -21.14 -21.74 15.32
CA LYS A 113 -19.73 -21.70 15.73
C LYS A 113 -18.71 -21.72 14.59
N THR A 114 -19.00 -21.02 13.48
CA THR A 114 -18.15 -21.06 12.28
C THR A 114 -16.81 -20.35 12.47
N TRP A 115 -15.75 -20.88 11.86
CA TRP A 115 -14.41 -20.30 11.92
C TRP A 115 -14.12 -19.46 10.68
N ASN A 116 -13.71 -18.21 10.88
CA ASN A 116 -13.48 -17.25 9.82
C ASN A 116 -12.06 -16.70 9.86
N ARG A 117 -11.32 -16.81 8.75
CA ARG A 117 -9.98 -16.23 8.61
C ARG A 117 -10.07 -14.71 8.47
N ARG A 118 -9.34 -13.96 9.29
CA ARG A 118 -9.25 -12.49 9.24
C ARG A 118 -7.81 -12.06 9.48
N TRP A 119 -7.45 -10.87 9.01
CA TRP A 119 -6.18 -10.25 9.33
C TRP A 119 -6.33 -9.52 10.66
N PHE A 120 -5.61 -9.98 11.68
CA PHE A 120 -5.59 -9.40 13.01
C PHE A 120 -4.37 -8.51 13.18
N SER A 121 -4.50 -7.46 13.98
CA SER A 121 -3.38 -6.67 14.47
C SER A 121 -3.56 -6.33 15.94
N ILE A 122 -2.46 -6.30 16.68
CA ILE A 122 -2.37 -5.74 18.02
C ILE A 122 -1.74 -4.37 17.91
N GLN A 123 -2.50 -3.33 18.25
CA GLN A 123 -2.08 -1.94 18.12
C GLN A 123 -2.78 -1.10 19.19
N ASN A 124 -2.07 -0.14 19.77
CA ASN A 124 -2.60 0.76 20.81
C ASN A 124 -3.31 0.01 21.95
N SER A 125 -2.76 -1.12 22.38
CA SER A 125 -3.37 -1.97 23.42
C SER A 125 -4.77 -2.50 23.07
N GLN A 126 -5.11 -2.57 21.77
CA GLN A 126 -6.34 -3.16 21.24
C GLN A 126 -6.04 -4.37 20.38
N LEU A 127 -6.98 -5.31 20.35
CA LEU A 127 -6.98 -6.39 19.36
C LEU A 127 -8.06 -6.09 18.32
N VAL A 128 -7.64 -5.90 17.08
CA VAL A 128 -8.53 -5.53 15.98
C VAL A 128 -8.39 -6.51 14.82
N TYR A 129 -9.39 -6.58 13.95
CA TYR A 129 -9.28 -7.29 12.67
C TYR A 129 -9.86 -6.50 11.50
N GLN A 130 -9.38 -6.82 10.31
CA GLN A 130 -9.94 -6.38 9.03
C GLN A 130 -10.34 -7.58 8.15
N LYS A 131 -11.39 -7.41 7.34
CA LYS A 131 -11.85 -8.46 6.41
C LYS A 131 -11.05 -8.41 5.10
N LYS A 132 -10.79 -7.21 4.60
CA LYS A 132 -9.96 -6.93 3.43
C LYS A 132 -8.93 -5.85 3.74
N LEU A 133 -7.90 -5.77 2.91
CA LEU A 133 -6.91 -4.69 2.97
C LEU A 133 -7.62 -3.34 2.80
N LYS A 134 -7.34 -2.39 3.70
CA LYS A 134 -7.98 -1.06 3.79
C LYS A 134 -9.43 -1.02 4.28
N ASP A 135 -9.98 -2.12 4.80
CA ASP A 135 -11.27 -2.06 5.50
C ASP A 135 -11.15 -1.34 6.85
N VAL A 136 -12.26 -0.81 7.35
CA VAL A 136 -12.35 -0.28 8.71
C VAL A 136 -12.04 -1.38 9.73
N LEU A 137 -11.13 -1.08 10.65
CA LEU A 137 -10.72 -2.00 11.71
C LEU A 137 -11.90 -2.29 12.64
N THR A 138 -12.25 -3.57 12.76
CA THR A 138 -13.24 -4.01 13.75
C THR A 138 -12.53 -4.34 15.05
N VAL A 139 -12.87 -3.60 16.11
CA VAL A 139 -12.34 -3.84 17.44
C VAL A 139 -12.95 -5.11 18.04
N VAL A 140 -12.09 -6.10 18.33
CA VAL A 140 -12.48 -7.33 19.04
C VAL A 140 -12.38 -7.11 20.53
N VAL A 141 -11.29 -6.44 20.94
CA VAL A 141 -11.00 -6.09 22.32
C VAL A 141 -10.60 -4.61 22.36
N GLU A 142 -11.37 -3.82 23.11
CA GLU A 142 -11.17 -2.37 23.25
C GLU A 142 -10.01 -2.00 24.17
N ASP A 143 -9.73 -2.84 25.17
CA ASP A 143 -8.63 -2.64 26.10
C ASP A 143 -8.05 -4.00 26.54
N LEU A 144 -6.83 -4.29 26.08
CA LEU A 144 -6.12 -5.51 26.43
C LEU A 144 -5.76 -5.55 27.92
N ARG A 145 -5.62 -4.44 28.64
CA ARG A 145 -5.23 -4.43 30.08
C ARG A 145 -6.14 -5.32 30.91
N LEU A 146 -7.44 -5.28 30.62
CA LEU A 146 -8.46 -6.02 31.35
C LEU A 146 -8.61 -7.47 30.87
N CYS A 147 -7.75 -7.92 29.96
CA CYS A 147 -7.84 -9.21 29.33
C CYS A 147 -6.83 -10.21 29.89
N THR A 148 -7.16 -11.49 29.73
CA THR A 148 -6.24 -12.61 29.93
C THR A 148 -6.18 -13.41 28.64
N VAL A 149 -5.01 -13.94 28.32
CA VAL A 149 -4.82 -14.84 27.18
C VAL A 149 -4.38 -16.20 27.67
N LYS A 150 -5.02 -17.25 27.17
CA LYS A 150 -4.72 -18.63 27.56
C LYS A 150 -4.71 -19.57 26.37
N PRO A 151 -3.84 -20.59 26.37
CA PRO A 151 -4.00 -21.75 25.51
C PRO A 151 -5.41 -22.33 25.65
N CYS A 152 -6.01 -22.75 24.54
CA CYS A 152 -7.27 -23.48 24.57
C CYS A 152 -7.12 -24.75 23.74
N GLU A 153 -7.28 -25.89 24.39
CA GLU A 153 -7.36 -27.17 23.69
C GLU A 153 -8.82 -27.34 23.23
N ASP A 154 -9.07 -27.05 21.95
CA ASP A 154 -10.36 -27.31 21.32
C ASP A 154 -10.32 -28.72 20.72
N ILE A 155 -11.35 -29.53 21.00
CA ILE A 155 -11.42 -30.94 20.56
C ILE A 155 -11.43 -31.03 19.03
N GLU A 156 -11.93 -30.00 18.34
CA GLU A 156 -12.10 -29.99 16.89
C GLU A 156 -10.93 -29.33 16.14
N ARG A 157 -10.15 -28.46 16.80
CA ARG A 157 -9.10 -27.68 16.13
C ARG A 157 -7.82 -27.51 16.95
N ARG A 158 -6.70 -27.74 16.28
CA ARG A 158 -5.34 -27.55 16.83
C ARG A 158 -4.95 -26.07 16.84
N PHE A 159 -4.02 -25.74 17.73
CA PHE A 159 -3.37 -24.44 17.84
C PHE A 159 -4.31 -23.28 18.23
N CYS A 160 -5.34 -23.59 19.03
CA CYS A 160 -6.29 -22.61 19.51
C CYS A 160 -5.80 -21.89 20.78
N PHE A 161 -6.22 -20.65 20.93
CA PHE A 161 -6.03 -19.84 22.12
C PHE A 161 -7.23 -18.92 22.32
N GLU A 162 -7.44 -18.47 23.55
CA GLU A 162 -8.58 -17.66 23.92
C GLU A 162 -8.10 -16.36 24.57
N VAL A 163 -8.63 -15.23 24.09
CA VAL A 163 -8.47 -13.92 24.71
C VAL A 163 -9.78 -13.60 25.42
N VAL A 164 -9.73 -13.57 26.75
CA VAL A 164 -10.87 -13.37 27.63
C VAL A 164 -10.82 -11.96 28.18
N SER A 165 -11.84 -11.16 27.86
CA SER A 165 -12.12 -9.86 28.51
C SER A 165 -13.30 -9.99 29.46
N PRO A 166 -13.60 -8.99 30.31
CA PRO A 166 -14.72 -9.04 31.24
C PRO A 166 -16.08 -9.20 30.55
N THR A 167 -16.20 -8.72 29.31
CA THR A 167 -17.47 -8.68 28.56
C THR A 167 -17.53 -9.66 27.41
N LYS A 168 -16.38 -10.12 26.90
CA LYS A 168 -16.29 -10.96 25.70
C LYS A 168 -15.18 -11.98 25.85
N SER A 169 -15.43 -13.17 25.33
CA SER A 169 -14.37 -14.15 25.10
C SER A 169 -14.22 -14.43 23.62
N CYS A 170 -13.01 -14.28 23.09
CA CYS A 170 -12.69 -14.51 21.69
C CYS A 170 -11.76 -15.71 21.54
N MET A 171 -12.23 -16.73 20.84
CA MET A 171 -11.42 -17.91 20.52
C MET A 171 -10.80 -17.76 19.13
N LEU A 172 -9.49 -17.94 19.08
CA LEU A 172 -8.64 -17.73 17.92
C LEU A 172 -7.81 -18.99 17.65
N GLN A 173 -7.47 -19.21 16.38
CA GLN A 173 -6.65 -20.33 15.94
C GLN A 173 -5.55 -19.82 15.01
N ALA A 174 -4.31 -20.20 15.32
CA ALA A 174 -3.14 -19.94 14.50
C ALA A 174 -2.83 -21.10 13.54
N ASP A 175 -2.02 -20.84 12.51
CA ASP A 175 -1.67 -21.83 11.50
C ASP A 175 -0.60 -22.85 12.00
N SER A 176 0.12 -22.54 13.09
CA SER A 176 1.12 -23.43 13.70
C SER A 176 1.27 -23.20 15.21
N GLU A 177 1.89 -24.16 15.90
CA GLU A 177 2.20 -24.04 17.33
C GLU A 177 3.15 -22.86 17.63
N LYS A 178 4.15 -22.65 16.77
CA LYS A 178 5.06 -21.49 16.87
C LYS A 178 4.29 -20.17 16.79
N LEU A 179 3.39 -20.05 15.81
CA LEU A 179 2.56 -18.86 15.66
C LEU A 179 1.63 -18.68 16.86
N ARG A 180 1.01 -19.75 17.35
CA ARG A 180 0.16 -19.70 18.55
C ARG A 180 0.92 -19.14 19.75
N GLN A 181 2.13 -19.65 20.00
CA GLN A 181 2.96 -19.18 21.11
C GLN A 181 3.35 -17.71 20.92
N ALA A 182 3.76 -17.31 19.72
CA ALA A 182 4.10 -15.93 19.41
C ALA A 182 2.91 -14.97 19.62
N TRP A 183 1.71 -15.35 19.17
CA TRP A 183 0.49 -14.56 19.40
C TRP A 183 0.13 -14.43 20.88
N ILE A 184 0.25 -15.53 21.66
CA ILE A 184 0.02 -15.48 23.11
C ILE A 184 1.03 -14.54 23.79
N GLN A 185 2.31 -14.66 23.46
CA GLN A 185 3.37 -13.82 24.01
C GLN A 185 3.18 -12.34 23.63
N ALA A 186 2.84 -12.05 22.38
CA ALA A 186 2.55 -10.70 21.93
C ALA A 186 1.38 -10.08 22.70
N VAL A 187 0.28 -10.83 22.88
CA VAL A 187 -0.86 -10.37 23.68
C VAL A 187 -0.45 -10.13 25.13
N GLN A 188 0.29 -11.06 25.76
CA GLN A 188 0.79 -10.88 27.14
C GLN A 188 1.70 -9.64 27.27
N ALA A 189 2.58 -9.43 26.31
CA ALA A 189 3.49 -8.28 26.29
C ALA A 189 2.73 -6.96 26.11
N SER A 190 1.71 -6.94 25.24
CA SER A 190 0.83 -5.77 25.08
C SER A 190 -0.01 -5.49 26.33
N ILE A 191 -0.52 -6.52 27.01
CA ILE A 191 -1.20 -6.36 28.31
C ILE A 191 -0.24 -5.68 29.30
N ALA A 192 0.99 -6.21 29.43
CA ALA A 192 1.98 -5.68 30.36
C ALA A 192 2.41 -4.24 30.03
N SER A 193 2.59 -3.92 28.74
CA SER A 193 2.94 -2.56 28.30
C SER A 193 1.83 -1.56 28.61
N ALA A 194 0.57 -1.96 28.35
CA ALA A 194 -0.58 -1.11 28.59
C ALA A 194 -0.76 -0.74 30.07
N TYR A 195 -0.36 -1.62 31.01
CA TYR A 195 -0.31 -1.29 32.44
C TYR A 195 0.79 -0.28 32.79
N ARG A 196 1.89 -0.23 32.02
CA ARG A 196 2.98 0.74 32.23
C ARG A 196 2.60 2.14 31.74
N GLU A 197 1.75 2.24 30.72
CA GLU A 197 1.23 3.50 30.15
C GLU A 197 0.14 4.19 31.01
N SER A 198 0.17 4.05 32.34
CA SER A 198 -0.84 4.67 33.21
C SER A 198 -0.88 6.21 33.09
N PRO A 199 -2.04 6.86 33.31
CA PRO A 199 -2.25 8.30 33.05
C PRO A 199 -1.47 9.26 33.99
N ASP A 200 -0.71 8.74 34.95
CA ASP A 200 -0.06 9.55 35.99
C ASP A 200 1.15 10.34 35.48
N SER A 201 1.53 10.21 34.20
CA SER A 201 2.58 11.04 33.59
C SER A 201 2.11 12.44 33.15
N TYR A 202 0.82 12.78 33.32
CA TYR A 202 0.29 14.11 32.98
C TYR A 202 0.16 15.09 34.16
N TYR A 203 0.57 14.70 35.37
CA TYR A 203 0.60 15.59 36.54
C TYR A 203 2.01 15.82 37.06
N ILE A 204 2.84 16.49 36.26
CA ILE A 204 3.98 17.26 36.79
C ILE A 204 4.01 18.59 36.04
N GLU A 205 3.34 19.59 36.62
CA GLU A 205 3.77 21.00 36.57
C GLU A 205 4.62 21.29 37.81
#